data_AF-A0A8C4TIC8-F1
#
_entry.id   AF-A0A8C4TIC8-F1
#
_cell.length_a   1.000
_cell.length_b   1.000
_cell.length_c   1.000
_cell.angle_alpha   90.00
_cell.angle_beta   90.00
_cell.angle_gamma   90.00
#
_symmetry.space_group_name_H-M   'P 1'
#
loop_
_entity.id
_entity.type
_entity.pdbx_description
1 polymer ?
#
loop_
_entity_poly.entity_id
_entity_poly.type
_entity_poly.pdbx_seq_one_letter_code
_entity_poly.pdbx_strand_id
1 'polypeptide(L)'
;ISCAFVMKSFGSAQHFIFINPSHINDAKKWLEGRQNKNGCFQNVGRLLHSGMKGGVGDEVSLTAYITAALLELKTPVTVSRGLTCLISKHDQVNDLYTKILLAYVFSLANDQKMRHSLHSSLDQLAMKKEDVLYWTRHESESERDRSAEVEMTSYMLLSLVSGAHVSGTDLGYASKIVKWLIQQQNSHGGFSSTQDTVVALQALSSYSALIYIKDSTASGSVSVISAQETSIKFHLDQDNRLLYQEERLEQVPGEYIVEAEGNEINLLFFIFLTLKNGQMLLQVTVFLLLMQHGRRTNLFQIRVHKPCSEIQSSYPVLCVIYFVL
;
A
#
# COMPACT_ATOMS: atom_id res chain seq x y z
N ILE A 1 -19.65 -13.56 7.81
CA ILE A 1 -18.24 -13.11 7.69
C ILE A 1 -17.22 -14.23 7.96
N SER A 2 -17.28 -14.92 9.10
CA SER A 2 -16.28 -15.95 9.47
C SER A 2 -16.12 -17.08 8.46
N CYS A 3 -17.23 -17.56 7.87
CA CYS A 3 -17.18 -18.59 6.83
C CYS A 3 -16.36 -18.11 5.60
N ALA A 4 -16.57 -16.87 5.16
CA ALA A 4 -15.81 -16.28 4.05
C ALA A 4 -14.33 -16.03 4.41
N PHE A 5 -14.04 -15.59 5.64
CA PHE A 5 -12.66 -15.44 6.13
C PHE A 5 -11.90 -16.78 6.11
N VAL A 6 -12.50 -17.85 6.65
CA VAL A 6 -11.91 -19.19 6.65
C VAL A 6 -11.72 -19.70 5.24
N MET A 7 -12.74 -19.58 4.39
CA MET A 7 -12.69 -19.98 2.98
C MET A 7 -11.54 -19.28 2.24
N LYS A 8 -11.42 -17.94 2.38
CA LYS A 8 -10.32 -17.15 1.80
C LYS A 8 -8.96 -17.64 2.32
N SER A 9 -8.81 -17.75 3.64
CA SER A 9 -7.56 -18.16 4.27
C SER A 9 -7.11 -19.54 3.81
N PHE A 10 -8.04 -20.49 3.76
CA PHE A 10 -7.78 -21.85 3.29
C PHE A 10 -7.42 -21.88 1.80
N GLY A 11 -8.12 -21.11 0.97
CA GLY A 11 -7.80 -21.03 -0.46
C GLY A 11 -6.44 -20.40 -0.75
N SER A 12 -6.02 -19.40 0.03
CA SER A 12 -4.65 -18.88 -0.05
C SER A 12 -3.63 -19.91 0.44
N ALA A 13 -3.90 -20.59 1.56
CA ALA A 13 -3.01 -21.57 2.17
C ALA A 13 -2.76 -22.82 1.29
N GLN A 14 -3.69 -23.17 0.39
CA GLN A 14 -3.55 -24.30 -0.55
C GLN A 14 -2.28 -24.26 -1.41
N HIS A 15 -1.68 -23.08 -1.60
CA HIS A 15 -0.43 -22.93 -2.35
C HIS A 15 0.80 -23.41 -1.56
N PHE A 16 0.70 -23.54 -0.24
CA PHE A 16 1.82 -23.83 0.66
C PHE A 16 1.63 -25.14 1.44
N ILE A 17 0.39 -25.48 1.79
CA ILE A 17 0.05 -26.67 2.57
C ILE A 17 -1.16 -27.39 1.98
N PHE A 18 -1.27 -28.69 2.25
CA PHE A 18 -2.43 -29.45 1.85
C PHE A 18 -3.67 -29.01 2.64
N ILE A 19 -4.71 -28.59 1.93
CA ILE A 19 -6.06 -28.36 2.45
C ILE A 19 -7.03 -29.10 1.55
N ASN A 20 -7.87 -29.96 2.14
CA ASN A 20 -8.88 -30.70 1.39
C ASN A 20 -9.82 -29.72 0.64
N PRO A 21 -9.89 -29.78 -0.71
CA PRO A 21 -10.73 -28.88 -1.50
C PRO A 21 -12.22 -28.94 -1.16
N SER A 22 -12.70 -30.05 -0.56
CA SER A 22 -14.10 -30.18 -0.15
C SER A 22 -14.50 -29.09 0.85
N HIS A 23 -13.64 -28.74 1.81
CA HIS A 23 -13.94 -27.71 2.82
C HIS A 23 -14.19 -26.34 2.20
N ILE A 24 -13.42 -25.98 1.18
CA ILE A 24 -13.59 -24.71 0.46
C ILE A 24 -14.87 -24.74 -0.38
N ASN A 25 -15.13 -25.84 -1.08
CA ASN A 25 -16.33 -26.00 -1.90
C ASN A 25 -17.61 -26.02 -1.06
N ASP A 26 -17.59 -26.63 0.12
CA ASP A 26 -18.72 -26.65 1.04
C ASP A 26 -18.98 -25.26 1.61
N ALA A 27 -17.92 -24.51 1.95
CA ALA A 27 -18.03 -23.11 2.36
C ALA A 27 -18.63 -22.23 1.25
N LYS A 28 -18.21 -22.41 -0.01
CA LYS A 28 -18.77 -21.70 -1.17
C LYS A 28 -20.27 -21.97 -1.32
N LYS A 29 -20.67 -23.24 -1.35
CA LYS A 29 -22.09 -23.65 -1.44
C LYS A 29 -22.91 -23.09 -0.29
N TRP A 30 -22.35 -23.10 0.91
CA TRP A 30 -23.02 -22.55 2.09
C TRP A 30 -23.24 -21.03 1.95
N LEU A 31 -22.25 -20.28 1.46
CA LEU A 31 -22.38 -18.84 1.21
C LEU A 31 -23.41 -18.56 0.11
N GLU A 32 -23.38 -19.31 -0.98
CA GLU A 32 -24.36 -19.21 -2.09
C GLU A 32 -25.80 -19.41 -1.61
N GLY A 33 -26.02 -20.38 -0.71
CA GLY A 33 -27.32 -20.61 -0.08
C GLY A 33 -27.82 -19.48 0.83
N ARG A 34 -26.97 -18.48 1.12
CA ARG A 34 -27.29 -17.30 1.94
C ARG A 34 -27.31 -16.00 1.15
N GLN A 35 -27.35 -16.10 -0.18
CA GLN A 35 -27.48 -14.94 -1.06
C GLN A 35 -28.96 -14.66 -1.39
N ASN A 36 -29.40 -13.43 -1.14
CA ASN A 36 -30.74 -12.95 -1.45
C ASN A 36 -30.98 -12.90 -2.97
N LYS A 37 -32.26 -12.80 -3.38
CA LYS A 37 -32.63 -12.63 -4.80
C LYS A 37 -32.04 -11.37 -5.43
N ASN A 38 -31.86 -10.31 -4.64
CA ASN A 38 -31.20 -9.07 -5.06
C ASN A 38 -29.66 -9.20 -5.20
N GLY A 39 -29.08 -10.37 -4.88
CA GLY A 39 -27.64 -10.63 -4.98
C GLY A 39 -26.83 -10.30 -3.71
N CYS A 40 -27.42 -9.65 -2.72
CA CYS A 40 -26.74 -9.33 -1.47
C CYS A 40 -26.66 -10.55 -0.54
N PHE A 41 -25.64 -10.62 0.31
CA PHE A 41 -25.50 -11.71 1.27
C PHE A 41 -26.19 -11.39 2.59
N GLN A 42 -26.91 -12.36 3.13
CA GLN A 42 -27.56 -12.25 4.43
C GLN A 42 -26.53 -12.32 5.56
N ASN A 43 -26.68 -11.44 6.56
CA ASN A 43 -25.90 -11.56 7.79
C ASN A 43 -26.53 -12.63 8.69
N VAL A 44 -25.90 -13.79 8.74
CA VAL A 44 -26.30 -14.93 9.57
C VAL A 44 -25.22 -15.25 10.61
N GLY A 45 -25.65 -15.32 11.87
CA GLY A 45 -24.82 -15.65 13.03
C GLY A 45 -24.65 -14.49 14.02
N ARG A 46 -24.18 -14.81 15.24
CA ARG A 46 -23.72 -13.83 16.23
C ARG A 46 -22.22 -14.00 16.40
N LEU A 47 -21.48 -12.90 16.31
CA LEU A 47 -20.05 -12.88 16.59
C LEU A 47 -19.86 -12.56 18.07
N LEU A 48 -19.15 -13.44 18.78
CA LEU A 48 -18.83 -13.26 20.20
C LEU A 48 -17.66 -12.27 20.40
N HIS A 49 -16.84 -12.04 19.37
CA HIS A 49 -15.73 -11.09 19.39
C HIS A 49 -15.77 -10.14 18.17
N SER A 50 -15.90 -8.84 18.41
CA SER A 50 -16.01 -7.82 17.37
C SER A 50 -14.70 -7.51 16.65
N GLY A 51 -13.55 -7.80 17.27
CA GLY A 51 -12.22 -7.63 16.63
C GLY A 51 -12.03 -8.50 15.38
N MET A 52 -12.75 -9.61 15.27
CA MET A 52 -12.76 -10.48 14.08
C MET A 52 -13.75 -10.02 12.99
N LYS A 53 -14.61 -9.02 13.29
CA LYS A 53 -15.60 -8.49 12.33
C LYS A 53 -14.97 -7.43 11.43
N GLY A 54 -13.91 -6.76 11.91
CA GLY A 54 -13.39 -5.54 11.30
C GLY A 54 -14.48 -4.46 11.20
N GLY A 55 -14.37 -3.59 10.20
CA GLY A 55 -15.35 -2.54 9.91
C GLY A 55 -16.68 -3.01 9.30
N VAL A 56 -16.87 -4.32 9.04
CA VAL A 56 -18.06 -4.85 8.38
C VAL A 56 -19.28 -4.74 9.29
N GLY A 57 -20.19 -3.82 8.97
CA GLY A 57 -21.33 -3.44 9.81
C GLY A 57 -22.66 -3.98 9.31
N ASP A 58 -22.86 -3.86 7.99
CA ASP A 58 -24.15 -3.86 7.30
C ASP A 58 -24.19 -4.86 6.13
N GLU A 59 -25.32 -4.92 5.43
CA GLU A 59 -25.51 -5.84 4.30
C GLU A 59 -24.51 -5.56 3.15
N VAL A 60 -24.17 -4.29 2.91
CA VAL A 60 -23.32 -3.87 1.78
C VAL A 60 -21.86 -4.22 2.04
N SER A 61 -21.32 -3.85 3.21
CA SER A 61 -19.97 -4.20 3.64
C SER A 61 -19.77 -5.71 3.76
N LEU A 62 -20.77 -6.46 4.22
CA LEU A 62 -20.72 -7.92 4.25
C LEU A 62 -20.69 -8.51 2.83
N THR A 63 -21.55 -7.99 1.95
CA THR A 63 -21.60 -8.42 0.55
C THR A 63 -20.28 -8.10 -0.15
N ALA A 64 -19.70 -6.93 0.08
CA ALA A 64 -18.41 -6.52 -0.47
C ALA A 64 -17.29 -7.46 -0.01
N TYR A 65 -17.22 -7.73 1.30
CA TYR A 65 -16.22 -8.65 1.86
C TYR A 65 -16.31 -10.06 1.27
N ILE A 66 -17.52 -10.64 1.20
CA ILE A 66 -17.72 -11.98 0.65
C ILE A 66 -17.40 -12.00 -0.86
N THR A 67 -17.80 -10.96 -1.59
CA THR A 67 -17.53 -10.85 -3.03
C THR A 67 -16.03 -10.72 -3.32
N ALA A 68 -15.29 -9.94 -2.52
CA ALA A 68 -13.83 -9.87 -2.59
C ALA A 68 -13.19 -11.24 -2.36
N ALA A 69 -13.59 -11.94 -1.29
CA ALA A 69 -13.06 -13.28 -1.00
C ALA A 69 -13.32 -14.28 -2.13
N LEU A 70 -14.49 -14.24 -2.77
CA LEU A 70 -14.82 -15.10 -3.91
C LEU A 70 -14.03 -14.74 -5.18
N LEU A 71 -13.79 -13.44 -5.41
CA LEU A 71 -12.96 -12.93 -6.49
C LEU A 71 -11.49 -13.34 -6.33
N GLU A 72 -10.93 -13.23 -5.12
CA GLU A 72 -9.57 -13.68 -4.80
C GLU A 72 -9.37 -15.18 -5.09
N LEU A 73 -10.41 -15.99 -4.85
CA LEU A 73 -10.43 -17.42 -5.16
C LEU A 73 -10.87 -17.75 -6.61
N LYS A 74 -10.94 -16.74 -7.50
CA LYS A 74 -11.28 -16.88 -8.93
C LYS A 74 -12.56 -17.69 -9.17
N THR A 75 -13.61 -17.46 -8.38
CA THR A 75 -14.87 -18.23 -8.46
C THR A 75 -15.94 -17.44 -9.22
N PRO A 76 -16.30 -17.80 -10.47
CA PRO A 76 -17.03 -16.88 -11.36
C PRO A 76 -18.54 -16.75 -11.12
N VAL A 77 -19.24 -17.82 -10.72
CA VAL A 77 -20.72 -17.86 -10.75
C VAL A 77 -21.37 -17.00 -9.66
N THR A 78 -20.88 -17.09 -8.42
CA THR A 78 -21.43 -16.35 -7.27
C THR A 78 -21.10 -14.86 -7.31
N VAL A 79 -19.98 -14.51 -7.94
CA VAL A 79 -19.42 -13.15 -7.98
C VAL A 79 -20.32 -12.20 -8.75
N SER A 80 -20.89 -12.64 -9.88
CA SER A 80 -21.73 -11.78 -10.73
C SER A 80 -22.92 -11.19 -9.96
N ARG A 81 -23.64 -12.01 -9.19
CA ARG A 81 -24.79 -11.56 -8.38
C ARG A 81 -24.37 -10.63 -7.24
N GLY A 82 -23.23 -10.93 -6.59
CA GLY A 82 -22.67 -10.06 -5.55
C GLY A 82 -22.35 -8.68 -6.11
N LEU A 83 -21.67 -8.62 -7.26
CA LEU A 83 -21.37 -7.39 -7.98
C LEU A 83 -22.64 -6.63 -8.37
N THR A 84 -23.68 -7.30 -8.87
CA THR A 84 -24.97 -6.64 -9.16
C THR A 84 -25.57 -5.95 -7.94
N CYS A 85 -25.57 -6.61 -6.78
CA CYS A 85 -26.01 -5.98 -5.54
C CYS A 85 -25.18 -4.73 -5.22
N LEU A 86 -23.84 -4.84 -5.26
CA LEU A 86 -22.94 -3.73 -4.92
C LEU A 86 -23.10 -2.55 -5.88
N ILE A 87 -23.22 -2.78 -7.18
CA ILE A 87 -23.50 -1.75 -8.19
C ILE A 87 -24.84 -1.07 -7.89
N SER A 88 -25.88 -1.81 -7.51
CA SER A 88 -27.19 -1.21 -7.20
C SER A 88 -27.22 -0.39 -5.91
N LYS A 89 -26.22 -0.56 -5.03
CA LYS A 89 -26.20 0.03 -3.68
C LYS A 89 -25.08 1.03 -3.44
N HIS A 90 -24.06 1.09 -4.31
CA HIS A 90 -22.87 1.92 -4.09
C HIS A 90 -23.18 3.41 -3.85
N ASP A 91 -24.15 3.98 -4.56
CA ASP A 91 -24.57 5.38 -4.40
C ASP A 91 -25.13 5.71 -3.01
N GLN A 92 -25.61 4.69 -2.27
CA GLN A 92 -26.20 4.85 -0.95
C GLN A 92 -25.16 4.70 0.18
N VAL A 93 -23.91 4.40 -0.15
CA VAL A 93 -22.84 4.14 0.83
C VAL A 93 -22.17 5.43 1.25
N ASN A 94 -22.37 5.82 2.51
CA ASN A 94 -21.68 6.96 3.12
C ASN A 94 -20.49 6.54 4.00
N ASP A 95 -20.47 5.30 4.49
CA ASP A 95 -19.40 4.80 5.36
C ASP A 95 -18.07 4.64 4.61
N LEU A 96 -17.01 5.25 5.14
CA LEU A 96 -15.68 5.28 4.51
C LEU A 96 -15.09 3.88 4.31
N TYR A 97 -15.16 3.02 5.34
CA TYR A 97 -14.66 1.65 5.26
C TYR A 97 -15.34 0.87 4.13
N THR A 98 -16.66 1.01 4.02
CA THR A 98 -17.44 0.34 2.98
C THR A 98 -17.08 0.86 1.59
N LYS A 99 -16.85 2.17 1.41
CA LYS A 99 -16.34 2.73 0.13
C LYS A 99 -14.98 2.14 -0.26
N ILE A 100 -14.07 1.99 0.70
CA ILE A 100 -12.75 1.38 0.47
C ILE A 100 -12.89 -0.10 0.06
N LEU A 101 -13.73 -0.86 0.77
CA LEU A 101 -14.01 -2.25 0.39
C LEU A 101 -14.60 -2.36 -1.02
N LEU A 102 -15.52 -1.47 -1.39
CA LEU A 102 -16.05 -1.41 -2.76
C LEU A 102 -14.93 -1.15 -3.77
N ALA A 103 -14.03 -0.20 -3.49
CA ALA A 103 -12.90 0.08 -4.37
C ALA A 103 -12.04 -1.17 -4.59
N TYR A 104 -11.78 -1.94 -3.54
CA TYR A 104 -11.07 -3.21 -3.63
C TYR A 104 -11.82 -4.25 -4.46
N VAL A 105 -13.11 -4.45 -4.20
CA VAL A 105 -13.95 -5.41 -4.95
C VAL A 105 -13.98 -5.08 -6.44
N PHE A 106 -14.23 -3.81 -6.81
CA PHE A 106 -14.29 -3.41 -8.21
C PHE A 106 -12.92 -3.45 -8.90
N SER A 107 -11.84 -3.25 -8.14
CA SER A 107 -10.47 -3.47 -8.63
C SER A 107 -10.21 -4.95 -8.96
N LEU A 108 -10.61 -5.87 -8.07
CA LEU A 108 -10.52 -7.31 -8.32
C LEU A 108 -11.41 -7.76 -9.49
N ALA A 109 -12.60 -7.16 -9.63
CA ALA A 109 -13.53 -7.44 -10.72
C ALA A 109 -13.10 -6.80 -12.06
N ASN A 110 -12.01 -6.03 -12.08
CA ASN A 110 -11.51 -5.30 -13.24
C ASN A 110 -12.54 -4.29 -13.82
N ASP A 111 -13.43 -3.76 -12.99
CA ASP A 111 -14.35 -2.68 -13.37
C ASP A 111 -13.64 -1.32 -13.24
N GLN A 112 -13.00 -0.91 -14.33
CA GLN A 112 -12.20 0.31 -14.37
C GLN A 112 -13.02 1.57 -14.12
N LYS A 113 -14.30 1.61 -14.52
CA LYS A 113 -15.14 2.80 -14.33
C LYS A 113 -15.44 3.01 -12.85
N MET A 114 -15.89 1.94 -12.18
CA MET A 114 -16.18 1.98 -10.75
C MET A 114 -14.92 2.20 -9.92
N ARG A 115 -13.82 1.53 -10.27
CA ARG A 115 -12.50 1.71 -9.64
C ARG A 115 -12.08 3.18 -9.66
N HIS A 116 -12.02 3.82 -10.83
CA HIS A 116 -11.57 5.21 -10.95
C HIS A 116 -12.49 6.19 -10.21
N SER A 117 -13.80 5.97 -10.24
CA SER A 117 -14.76 6.81 -9.53
C SER A 117 -14.57 6.73 -8.01
N LEU A 118 -14.43 5.51 -7.47
CA LEU A 118 -14.21 5.30 -6.04
C LEU A 118 -12.84 5.79 -5.58
N HIS A 119 -11.77 5.54 -6.35
CA HIS A 119 -10.43 6.06 -6.05
C HIS A 119 -10.38 7.58 -6.04
N SER A 120 -11.01 8.25 -7.01
CA SER A 120 -11.11 9.71 -7.03
C SER A 120 -11.83 10.24 -5.78
N SER A 121 -12.93 9.60 -5.37
CA SER A 121 -13.65 9.99 -4.14
C SER A 121 -12.84 9.71 -2.88
N LEU A 122 -12.07 8.62 -2.84
CA LEU A 122 -11.29 8.22 -1.67
C LEU A 122 -10.03 9.06 -1.50
N ASP A 123 -9.41 9.54 -2.59
CA ASP A 123 -8.26 10.45 -2.51
C ASP A 123 -8.62 11.79 -1.84
N GLN A 124 -9.84 12.27 -2.04
CA GLN A 124 -10.36 13.48 -1.37
C GLN A 124 -10.54 13.28 0.14
N LEU A 125 -10.70 12.04 0.59
CA LEU A 125 -10.90 11.67 2.00
C LEU A 125 -9.60 11.18 2.65
N ALA A 126 -8.49 11.14 1.92
CA ALA A 126 -7.21 10.67 2.42
C ALA A 126 -6.59 11.71 3.37
N MET A 127 -6.04 11.24 4.49
CA MET A 127 -5.19 12.04 5.34
C MET A 127 -3.81 12.17 4.70
N LYS A 128 -3.39 13.40 4.43
CA LYS A 128 -2.12 13.73 3.77
C LYS A 128 -1.22 14.47 4.75
N LYS A 129 -0.29 13.76 5.39
CA LYS A 129 0.69 14.34 6.33
C LYS A 129 2.08 13.87 5.93
N GLU A 130 3.07 14.77 5.83
CA GLU A 130 4.49 14.39 5.70
C GLU A 130 4.78 13.28 4.65
N ASP A 131 4.03 13.28 3.54
CA ASP A 131 4.07 12.28 2.44
C ASP A 131 3.62 10.85 2.76
N VAL A 132 2.92 10.67 3.88
CA VAL A 132 2.14 9.48 4.12
C VAL A 132 0.67 9.70 3.74
N LEU A 133 0.04 8.62 3.29
CA LEU A 133 -1.38 8.56 2.97
C LEU A 133 -2.05 7.47 3.80
N TYR A 134 -3.14 7.82 4.48
CA TYR A 134 -3.93 6.88 5.26
C TYR A 134 -5.39 7.32 5.39
N TRP A 135 -6.25 6.42 5.83
CA TRP A 135 -7.68 6.68 6.00
C TRP A 135 -8.11 6.39 7.43
N THR A 136 -8.87 7.33 8.02
CA THR A 136 -9.40 7.24 9.38
C THR A 136 -10.87 7.66 9.45
N ARG A 137 -11.61 7.10 10.41
CA ARG A 137 -13.00 7.49 10.72
C ARG A 137 -13.08 8.62 11.75
N HIS A 138 -12.07 8.77 12.62
CA HIS A 138 -12.03 9.74 13.71
C HIS A 138 -10.59 10.13 14.06
N GLU A 139 -10.33 11.37 14.49
CA GLU A 139 -9.02 11.79 15.05
C GLU A 139 -8.75 11.24 16.48
N SER A 140 -9.40 10.13 16.84
CA SER A 140 -9.32 9.50 18.16
C SER A 140 -8.12 8.55 18.22
N GLU A 141 -7.23 8.72 19.20
CA GLU A 141 -6.00 7.91 19.33
C GLU A 141 -6.21 6.54 20.00
N SER A 142 -7.44 6.01 20.07
CA SER A 142 -7.67 4.73 20.74
C SER A 142 -7.08 3.56 19.94
N GLU A 143 -6.60 2.51 20.63
CA GLU A 143 -6.04 1.31 19.98
C GLU A 143 -7.03 0.62 19.03
N ARG A 144 -8.34 0.70 19.30
CA ARG A 144 -9.37 0.16 18.40
C ARG A 144 -9.50 0.97 17.12
N ASP A 145 -9.34 2.29 17.22
CA ASP A 145 -9.39 3.18 16.05
C ASP A 145 -8.15 2.97 15.18
N ARG A 146 -6.95 2.86 15.79
CA ARG A 146 -5.71 2.49 15.09
C ARG A 146 -5.83 1.19 14.29
N SER A 147 -6.45 0.17 14.89
CA SER A 147 -6.66 -1.11 14.18
C SER A 147 -7.57 -0.97 12.96
N ALA A 148 -8.67 -0.21 13.08
CA ALA A 148 -9.57 0.05 11.97
C ALA A 148 -8.91 0.89 10.86
N GLU A 149 -8.05 1.85 11.22
CA GLU A 149 -7.25 2.66 10.28
C GLU A 149 -6.29 1.79 9.47
N VAL A 150 -5.57 0.88 10.14
CA VAL A 150 -4.68 -0.07 9.47
C VAL A 150 -5.47 -0.95 8.51
N GLU A 151 -6.62 -1.48 8.93
CA GLU A 151 -7.46 -2.32 8.08
C GLU A 151 -7.96 -1.56 6.84
N MET A 152 -8.52 -0.36 7.02
CA MET A 152 -8.99 0.50 5.92
C MET A 152 -7.86 0.84 4.96
N THR A 153 -6.76 1.34 5.50
CA THR A 153 -5.61 1.78 4.71
C THR A 153 -4.98 0.61 3.94
N SER A 154 -4.99 -0.59 4.52
CA SER A 154 -4.54 -1.82 3.85
C SER A 154 -5.47 -2.26 2.72
N TYR A 155 -6.80 -2.17 2.89
CA TYR A 155 -7.73 -2.43 1.80
C TYR A 155 -7.62 -1.40 0.67
N MET A 156 -7.34 -0.14 1.00
CA MET A 156 -7.07 0.88 0.00
C MET A 156 -5.81 0.56 -0.80
N LEU A 157 -4.72 0.15 -0.13
CA LEU A 157 -3.51 -0.35 -0.79
C LEU A 157 -3.81 -1.55 -1.68
N LEU A 158 -4.53 -2.56 -1.17
CA LEU A 158 -4.95 -3.72 -1.95
C LEU A 158 -5.75 -3.33 -3.18
N SER A 159 -6.63 -2.34 -3.08
CA SER A 159 -7.38 -1.84 -4.23
C SER A 159 -6.44 -1.31 -5.31
N LEU A 160 -5.43 -0.52 -4.96
CA LEU A 160 -4.48 0.07 -5.92
C LEU A 160 -3.64 -1.01 -6.62
N VAL A 161 -3.16 -2.01 -5.87
CA VAL A 161 -2.25 -3.06 -6.37
C VAL A 161 -2.98 -4.28 -6.95
N SER A 162 -4.31 -4.27 -6.96
CA SER A 162 -5.13 -5.33 -7.56
C SER A 162 -5.71 -4.91 -8.90
N GLY A 163 -5.83 -5.87 -9.82
CA GLY A 163 -6.40 -5.67 -11.15
C GLY A 163 -5.46 -6.15 -12.26
N ALA A 164 -5.89 -6.01 -13.52
CA ALA A 164 -5.12 -6.49 -14.67
C ALA A 164 -3.94 -5.58 -15.03
N HIS A 165 -4.01 -4.28 -14.72
CA HIS A 165 -2.98 -3.30 -15.05
C HIS A 165 -2.80 -2.35 -13.86
N VAL A 166 -1.59 -2.33 -13.30
CA VAL A 166 -1.17 -1.37 -12.25
C VAL A 166 -0.15 -0.43 -12.88
N SER A 167 -0.42 0.87 -12.84
CA SER A 167 0.46 1.88 -13.45
C SER A 167 1.58 2.31 -12.49
N GLY A 168 2.67 2.89 -13.02
CA GLY A 168 3.75 3.45 -12.19
C GLY A 168 3.27 4.59 -11.30
N THR A 169 2.29 5.36 -11.77
CA THR A 169 1.59 6.36 -10.97
C THR A 169 0.82 5.75 -9.80
N ASP A 170 0.15 4.61 -10.00
CA ASP A 170 -0.53 3.88 -8.91
C ASP A 170 0.49 3.34 -7.90
N LEU A 171 1.63 2.83 -8.36
CA LEU A 171 2.71 2.33 -7.49
C LEU A 171 3.36 3.45 -6.67
N GLY A 172 3.55 4.63 -7.27
CA GLY A 172 4.03 5.81 -6.57
C GLY A 172 3.05 6.30 -5.50
N TYR A 173 1.76 6.34 -5.81
CA TYR A 173 0.72 6.68 -4.84
C TYR A 173 0.63 5.63 -3.71
N ALA A 174 0.64 4.34 -4.08
CA ALA A 174 0.65 3.22 -3.14
C ALA A 174 1.88 3.24 -2.21
N SER A 175 3.04 3.70 -2.69
CA SER A 175 4.25 3.80 -1.87
C SER A 175 4.04 4.68 -0.62
N LYS A 176 3.23 5.74 -0.72
CA LYS A 176 2.91 6.63 0.41
C LYS A 176 2.04 5.96 1.46
N ILE A 177 1.19 5.04 1.03
CA ILE A 177 0.37 4.20 1.91
C ILE A 177 1.23 3.15 2.61
N VAL A 178 2.14 2.52 1.86
CA VAL A 178 3.10 1.54 2.38
C VAL A 178 3.97 2.16 3.47
N LYS A 179 4.49 3.37 3.25
CA LYS A 179 5.27 4.12 4.26
C LYS A 179 4.50 4.26 5.57
N TRP A 180 3.23 4.63 5.50
CA TRP A 180 2.39 4.75 6.70
C TRP A 180 2.19 3.41 7.40
N LEU A 181 1.87 2.35 6.65
CA LEU A 181 1.61 1.01 7.20
C LEU A 181 2.85 0.44 7.91
N ILE A 182 4.04 0.63 7.36
CA ILE A 182 5.30 0.18 7.99
C ILE A 182 5.50 0.88 9.34
N GLN A 183 5.12 2.16 9.45
CA GLN A 183 5.21 2.91 10.72
C GLN A 183 4.22 2.41 11.79
N GLN A 184 3.17 1.68 11.40
CA GLN A 184 2.20 1.11 12.35
C GLN A 184 2.61 -0.27 12.88
N GLN A 185 3.71 -0.86 12.38
CA GLN A 185 4.17 -2.16 12.87
C GLN A 185 4.75 -2.05 14.28
N ASN A 186 4.40 -3.02 15.13
CA ASN A 186 5.04 -3.18 16.43
C ASN A 186 6.43 -3.83 16.30
N SER A 187 7.17 -3.91 17.40
CA SER A 187 8.53 -4.46 17.45
C SER A 187 8.66 -5.94 17.02
N HIS A 188 7.54 -6.66 16.90
CA HIS A 188 7.49 -8.06 16.45
C HIS A 188 6.96 -8.20 15.02
N GLY A 189 6.77 -7.09 14.29
CA GLY A 189 6.27 -7.09 12.90
C GLY A 189 4.75 -7.28 12.74
N GLY A 190 4.01 -7.28 13.85
CA GLY A 190 2.53 -7.35 13.85
C GLY A 190 1.87 -5.98 14.00
N PHE A 191 0.54 -5.94 13.93
CA PHE A 191 -0.28 -4.74 14.14
C PHE A 191 -1.15 -4.89 15.40
N SER A 192 -2.07 -3.94 15.65
CA SER A 192 -2.83 -3.85 16.92
C SER A 192 -3.83 -5.00 17.11
N SER A 193 -4.36 -5.61 16.03
CA SER A 193 -5.28 -6.75 16.08
C SER A 193 -4.88 -7.93 15.16
N THR A 194 -5.75 -8.94 15.08
CA THR A 194 -5.57 -10.06 14.13
C THR A 194 -5.99 -9.70 12.70
N GLN A 195 -7.11 -8.98 12.53
CA GLN A 195 -7.69 -8.72 11.20
C GLN A 195 -6.85 -7.70 10.43
N ASP A 196 -6.46 -6.60 11.08
CA ASP A 196 -5.55 -5.59 10.52
C ASP A 196 -4.18 -6.19 10.17
N THR A 197 -3.61 -7.05 11.01
CA THR A 197 -2.35 -7.74 10.70
C THR A 197 -2.46 -8.59 9.45
N VAL A 198 -3.53 -9.40 9.31
CA VAL A 198 -3.72 -10.25 8.12
C VAL A 198 -3.85 -9.41 6.85
N VAL A 199 -4.67 -8.37 6.87
CA VAL A 199 -4.91 -7.54 5.66
C VAL A 199 -3.68 -6.68 5.34
N ALA A 200 -3.00 -6.13 6.34
CA ALA A 200 -1.78 -5.35 6.15
C ALA A 200 -0.65 -6.18 5.56
N LEU A 201 -0.41 -7.39 6.08
CA LEU A 201 0.60 -8.29 5.51
C LEU A 201 0.23 -8.71 4.08
N GLN A 202 -1.05 -8.96 3.81
CA GLN A 202 -1.52 -9.22 2.44
C GLN A 202 -1.25 -8.02 1.51
N ALA A 203 -1.56 -6.80 1.96
CA ALA A 203 -1.39 -5.59 1.18
C ALA A 203 0.09 -5.30 0.89
N LEU A 204 0.93 -5.35 1.93
CA LEU A 204 2.38 -5.12 1.83
C LEU A 204 3.05 -6.18 0.95
N SER A 205 2.69 -7.45 1.10
CA SER A 205 3.23 -8.52 0.24
C SER A 205 2.76 -8.40 -1.20
N SER A 206 1.51 -8.00 -1.45
CA SER A 206 0.98 -7.78 -2.80
C SER A 206 1.68 -6.60 -3.49
N TYR A 207 1.89 -5.50 -2.77
CA TYR A 207 2.70 -4.38 -3.27
C TYR A 207 4.14 -4.82 -3.53
N SER A 208 4.75 -5.49 -2.56
CA SER A 208 6.13 -6.01 -2.66
C SER A 208 6.30 -6.90 -3.89
N ALA A 209 5.35 -7.79 -4.18
CA ALA A 209 5.40 -8.68 -5.34
C ALA A 209 5.40 -7.94 -6.69
N LEU A 210 4.78 -6.74 -6.77
CA LEU A 210 4.79 -5.93 -7.98
C LEU A 210 6.11 -5.17 -8.18
N ILE A 211 6.80 -4.85 -7.09
CA ILE A 211 8.04 -4.09 -7.11
C ILE A 211 9.29 -4.97 -7.02
N TYR A 212 9.10 -6.25 -6.65
CA TYR A 212 10.16 -7.23 -6.47
C TYR A 212 10.84 -7.57 -7.80
N ILE A 213 12.16 -7.45 -7.81
CA ILE A 213 13.01 -7.84 -8.94
C ILE A 213 13.57 -9.23 -8.69
N LYS A 214 13.29 -10.14 -9.62
CA LYS A 214 13.83 -11.50 -9.63
C LYS A 214 15.19 -11.60 -10.31
N ASP A 215 15.57 -10.61 -11.13
CA ASP A 215 16.81 -10.65 -11.92
C ASP A 215 18.03 -10.30 -11.05
N SER A 216 18.97 -11.24 -10.96
CA SER A 216 20.24 -11.12 -10.23
C SER A 216 21.23 -10.13 -10.86
N THR A 217 20.99 -9.68 -12.09
CA THR A 217 21.83 -8.71 -12.81
C THR A 217 21.34 -7.27 -12.67
N ALA A 218 20.22 -7.07 -11.98
CA ALA A 218 19.60 -5.77 -11.80
C ALA A 218 20.44 -4.92 -10.85
N SER A 219 21.01 -3.83 -11.39
CA SER A 219 21.83 -2.88 -10.64
C SER A 219 21.46 -1.44 -11.00
N GLY A 220 21.56 -0.54 -10.02
CA GLY A 220 21.34 0.88 -10.19
C GLY A 220 22.39 1.70 -9.45
N SER A 221 22.46 2.98 -9.78
CA SER A 221 23.21 3.96 -9.00
C SER A 221 22.50 5.29 -8.93
N VAL A 222 22.61 5.93 -7.77
CA VAL A 222 22.21 7.33 -7.56
C VAL A 222 23.46 8.14 -7.30
N SER A 223 23.74 9.10 -8.17
CA SER A 223 24.86 10.04 -8.03
C SER A 223 24.31 11.39 -7.55
N VAL A 224 24.97 12.01 -6.57
CA VAL A 224 24.70 13.39 -6.14
C VAL A 224 25.95 14.21 -6.38
N ILE A 225 25.86 15.14 -7.32
CA ILE A 225 26.95 15.91 -7.89
C ILE A 225 26.83 17.36 -7.40
N SER A 226 27.85 17.89 -6.74
CA SER A 226 27.87 19.30 -6.36
C SER A 226 28.21 20.20 -7.54
N ALA A 227 27.96 21.50 -7.42
CA ALA A 227 28.39 22.50 -8.40
C ALA A 227 29.92 22.56 -8.65
N GLN A 228 30.73 21.92 -7.80
CA GLN A 228 32.18 21.83 -7.93
C GLN A 228 32.65 20.47 -8.45
N GLU A 229 31.73 19.70 -9.04
CA GLU A 229 31.96 18.38 -9.63
C GLU A 229 32.42 17.30 -8.63
N THR A 230 32.29 17.55 -7.32
CA THR A 230 32.40 16.46 -6.33
C THR A 230 31.12 15.62 -6.37
N SER A 231 31.26 14.29 -6.43
CA SER A 231 30.11 13.38 -6.55
C SER A 231 30.11 12.31 -5.47
N ILE A 232 28.93 12.07 -4.90
CA ILE A 232 28.63 10.96 -4.00
C ILE A 232 27.84 9.95 -4.82
N LYS A 233 28.28 8.70 -4.88
CA LYS A 233 27.60 7.66 -5.66
C LYS A 233 27.14 6.52 -4.76
N PHE A 234 25.84 6.30 -4.73
CA PHE A 234 25.20 5.17 -4.07
C PHE A 234 24.99 4.05 -5.08
N HIS A 235 25.52 2.87 -4.79
CA HIS A 235 25.33 1.69 -5.63
C HIS A 235 24.24 0.81 -5.05
N LEU A 236 23.41 0.25 -5.94
CA LEU A 236 22.27 -0.58 -5.59
C LEU A 236 22.29 -1.87 -6.40
N ASP A 237 22.20 -2.99 -5.72
CA ASP A 237 22.14 -4.34 -6.27
C ASP A 237 21.23 -5.23 -5.40
N GLN A 238 21.15 -6.53 -5.70
CA GLN A 238 20.32 -7.44 -4.92
C GLN A 238 20.77 -7.60 -3.46
N ASP A 239 22.06 -7.47 -3.19
CA ASP A 239 22.64 -7.73 -1.87
C ASP A 239 22.44 -6.55 -0.92
N ASN A 240 22.46 -5.33 -1.47
CA ASN A 240 22.31 -4.10 -0.69
C ASN A 240 20.94 -3.41 -0.83
N ARG A 241 19.97 -3.99 -1.54
CA ARG A 241 18.62 -3.41 -1.72
C ARG A 241 17.83 -3.14 -0.42
N LEU A 242 18.20 -3.81 0.67
CA LEU A 242 17.62 -3.61 2.00
C LEU A 242 18.54 -2.79 2.92
N LEU A 243 19.74 -2.45 2.44
CA LEU A 243 20.72 -1.70 3.21
C LEU A 243 20.43 -0.21 3.08
N TYR A 244 20.23 0.41 4.23
CA TYR A 244 20.18 1.85 4.34
C TYR A 244 21.54 2.49 4.02
N GLN A 245 21.56 3.51 3.18
CA GLN A 245 22.77 4.26 2.79
C GLN A 245 22.59 5.76 3.08
N GLU A 246 23.59 6.37 3.72
CA GLU A 246 23.65 7.82 3.98
C GLU A 246 25.08 8.32 3.82
N GLU A 247 25.25 9.55 3.34
CA GLU A 247 26.56 10.19 3.17
C GLU A 247 26.52 11.67 3.57
N ARG A 248 27.67 12.20 3.99
CA ARG A 248 27.77 13.60 4.41
C ARG A 248 27.94 14.51 3.20
N LEU A 249 27.18 15.60 3.15
CA LEU A 249 27.44 16.67 2.20
C LEU A 249 28.65 17.49 2.65
N GLU A 250 29.66 17.58 1.79
CA GLU A 250 30.88 18.34 2.08
C GLU A 250 30.63 19.85 2.12
N GLN A 251 29.66 20.35 1.35
CA GLN A 251 29.42 21.80 1.22
C GLN A 251 27.97 22.22 1.40
N VAL A 252 27.72 22.99 2.45
CA VAL A 252 26.40 23.58 2.69
C VAL A 252 26.60 25.05 3.07
N PRO A 253 25.92 26.01 2.41
CA PRO A 253 24.92 25.87 1.35
C PRO A 253 25.53 25.52 -0.02
N GLY A 254 24.72 24.96 -0.93
CA GLY A 254 25.19 24.55 -2.26
C GLY A 254 24.07 24.04 -3.18
N GLU A 255 24.35 24.03 -4.48
CA GLU A 255 23.51 23.35 -5.47
C GLU A 255 24.07 21.97 -5.79
N TYR A 256 23.16 21.00 -5.88
CA TYR A 256 23.44 19.61 -6.11
C TYR A 256 22.58 19.09 -7.25
N ILE A 257 23.16 18.33 -8.16
CA ILE A 257 22.46 17.58 -9.20
C ILE A 257 22.37 16.13 -8.75
N VAL A 258 21.18 15.55 -8.80
CA VAL A 258 20.96 14.14 -8.54
C VAL A 258 20.69 13.45 -9.86
N GLU A 259 21.49 12.42 -10.14
CA GLU A 259 21.35 11.57 -11.31
C GLU A 259 21.06 10.14 -10.86
N ALA A 260 20.05 9.51 -11.44
CA ALA A 260 19.77 8.11 -11.23
C ALA A 260 19.92 7.34 -12.54
N GLU A 261 20.67 6.24 -12.47
CA GLU A 261 20.92 5.34 -13.60
C GLU A 261 20.63 3.90 -13.18
N GLY A 262 19.97 3.14 -14.05
CA GLY A 262 19.69 1.73 -13.81
C GLY A 262 19.62 0.96 -15.10
N ASN A 263 20.00 -0.32 -15.04
CA ASN A 263 19.75 -1.25 -16.13
C ASN A 263 18.50 -2.07 -15.79
N GLU A 264 17.51 -2.07 -16.69
CA GLU A 264 16.24 -2.81 -16.54
C GLU A 264 15.41 -2.45 -15.29
N ILE A 265 15.64 -1.27 -14.71
CA ILE A 265 15.04 -0.79 -13.45
C ILE A 265 14.62 0.68 -13.59
N ASN A 266 13.47 1.07 -13.04
CA ASN A 266 13.23 2.45 -12.60
C ASN A 266 13.54 2.53 -11.09
N LEU A 267 14.34 3.50 -10.65
CA LEU A 267 14.74 3.61 -9.24
C LEU A 267 13.76 4.56 -8.54
N LEU A 268 13.04 4.10 -7.52
CA LEU A 268 12.33 4.98 -6.61
C LEU A 268 13.24 5.30 -5.43
N PHE A 269 13.95 6.41 -5.51
CA PHE A 269 14.78 6.87 -4.41
C PHE A 269 14.13 8.03 -3.68
N PHE A 270 14.22 7.99 -2.36
CA PHE A 270 13.86 9.08 -1.47
C PHE A 270 15.13 9.73 -0.99
N ILE A 271 15.23 11.04 -1.17
CA ILE A 271 16.33 11.84 -0.65
C ILE A 271 15.82 12.63 0.53
N PHE A 272 16.45 12.41 1.69
CA PHE A 272 16.21 13.19 2.89
C PHE A 272 17.48 13.96 3.23
N LEU A 273 17.31 15.24 3.52
CA LEU A 273 18.35 16.03 4.16
C LEU A 273 18.06 16.04 5.66
N THR A 274 18.98 15.53 6.47
CA THR A 274 18.84 15.55 7.93
C THR A 274 19.99 16.28 8.58
N LEU A 275 19.69 16.96 9.70
CA LEU A 275 20.71 17.58 10.55
C LEU A 275 20.98 16.65 11.73
N LYS A 276 22.19 16.11 11.81
CA LYS A 276 22.62 15.22 12.91
C LYS A 276 23.94 15.74 13.48
N ASN A 277 23.98 15.99 14.79
CA ASN A 277 25.16 16.53 15.49
C ASN A 277 25.76 17.80 14.84
N GLY A 278 24.91 18.71 14.34
CA GLY A 278 25.34 19.94 13.68
C GLY A 278 25.92 19.76 12.27
N GLN A 279 25.78 18.57 11.67
CA GLN A 279 26.18 18.28 10.29
C GLN A 279 24.95 17.95 9.44
N MET A 280 24.89 18.52 8.23
CA MET A 280 23.89 18.16 7.24
C MET A 280 24.31 16.86 6.56
N LEU A 281 23.46 15.85 6.67
CA LEU A 281 23.61 14.54 6.06
C LEU A 281 22.61 14.39 4.92
N LEU A 282 23.09 13.86 3.80
CA LEU A 282 22.27 13.41 2.69
C LEU A 282 21.95 11.94 2.92
N GLN A 283 20.68 11.65 3.14
CA GLN A 283 20.19 10.29 3.26
C GLN A 283 19.49 9.92 1.96
N VAL A 284 19.88 8.79 1.37
CA VAL A 284 19.28 8.30 0.13
C VAL A 284 18.69 6.93 0.41
N THR A 285 17.38 6.88 0.61
CA THR A 285 16.64 5.64 0.83
C THR A 285 16.06 5.20 -0.50
N VAL A 286 16.62 4.17 -1.12
CA VAL A 286 16.15 3.70 -2.44
C VAL A 286 15.33 2.44 -2.32
N PHE A 287 14.13 2.50 -2.86
CA PHE A 287 13.30 1.36 -3.18
C PHE A 287 13.41 1.09 -4.68
N LEU A 288 13.74 -0.13 -5.07
CA LEU A 288 13.63 -0.48 -6.48
C LEU A 288 12.13 -0.57 -6.85
N LEU A 289 11.70 0.19 -7.87
CA LEU A 289 10.36 0.12 -8.46
C LEU A 289 10.47 -0.33 -9.93
N LEU A 290 9.98 -1.52 -10.27
CA LEU A 290 9.90 -1.86 -11.70
C LEU A 290 8.81 -1.05 -12.41
N MET A 291 9.23 -0.31 -13.45
CA MET A 291 8.39 0.07 -14.59
C MET A 291 9.16 -0.29 -15.87
N GLN A 292 8.45 -0.79 -16.88
CA GLN A 292 8.99 -1.48 -18.05
C GLN A 292 10.08 -0.74 -18.85
N HIS A 293 10.96 -1.57 -19.43
CA HIS A 293 11.92 -1.37 -20.54
C HIS A 293 12.33 0.06 -20.92
N GLY A 294 13.60 0.37 -20.62
CA GLY A 294 14.36 1.45 -21.22
C GLY A 294 15.48 1.95 -20.31
N ARG A 295 16.68 2.20 -20.86
CA ARG A 295 17.68 3.03 -20.17
C ARG A 295 17.13 4.45 -20.11
N ARG A 296 16.90 4.97 -18.90
CA ARG A 296 16.58 6.39 -18.69
C ARG A 296 17.58 6.96 -17.69
N THR A 297 18.28 7.99 -18.12
CA THR A 297 19.05 8.88 -17.26
C THR A 297 18.11 10.01 -16.86
N ASN A 298 17.87 10.21 -15.56
CA ASN A 298 17.05 11.32 -15.08
C ASN A 298 17.91 12.24 -14.21
N LEU A 299 17.78 13.55 -14.44
CA LEU A 299 18.62 14.58 -13.84
C LEU A 299 17.73 15.58 -13.09
N PHE A 300 18.06 15.83 -11.82
CA PHE A 300 17.30 16.71 -10.93
C PHE A 300 18.22 17.68 -10.21
N GLN A 301 17.80 18.93 -10.00
CA GLN A 301 18.59 19.93 -9.28
C GLN A 301 17.97 20.20 -7.91
N ILE A 302 18.77 20.07 -6.86
CA ILE A 302 18.44 20.35 -5.45
C ILE A 302 19.28 21.54 -4.99
N ARG A 303 18.64 22.55 -4.41
CA ARG A 303 19.32 23.73 -3.84
C ARG A 303 19.22 23.74 -2.32
N VAL A 304 20.35 23.62 -1.63
CA VAL A 304 20.43 23.64 -0.16
C VAL A 304 20.80 25.05 0.31
N HIS A 305 19.86 25.73 0.96
CA HIS A 305 19.93 27.19 1.18
C HIS A 305 20.55 27.64 2.53
N LYS A 306 20.79 26.75 3.51
CA LYS A 306 21.24 27.19 4.85
C LYS A 306 22.46 26.43 5.40
N PRO A 307 23.56 27.13 5.76
CA PRO A 307 24.63 26.58 6.57
C PRO A 307 24.18 26.34 8.02
N CYS A 308 24.81 25.37 8.70
CA CYS A 308 24.47 24.92 10.06
C CYS A 308 24.48 26.02 11.13
N SER A 309 25.18 27.14 10.91
CA SER A 309 25.32 28.23 11.89
C SER A 309 24.06 29.08 12.09
N GLU A 310 23.05 28.98 11.22
CA GLU A 310 21.86 29.84 11.25
C GLU A 310 20.54 29.10 11.57
N ILE A 311 20.60 27.79 11.83
CA ILE A 311 19.42 26.99 12.18
C ILE A 311 19.26 26.95 13.71
N GLN A 312 18.65 27.99 14.28
CA GLN A 312 18.05 27.90 15.63
C GLN A 312 16.70 27.17 15.51
N SER A 313 16.72 25.84 15.52
CA SER A 313 15.50 25.04 15.59
C SER A 313 15.70 23.85 16.50
N SER A 314 14.80 23.68 17.47
CA SER A 314 14.71 22.52 18.37
C SER A 314 14.24 21.25 17.67
N TYR A 315 14.02 21.30 16.36
CA TYR A 315 13.52 20.20 15.52
C TYR A 315 14.31 20.13 14.19
N PRO A 316 14.57 18.92 13.66
CA PRO A 316 15.24 18.76 12.37
C PRO A 316 14.44 19.43 11.25
N VAL A 317 15.08 20.29 10.47
CA VAL A 317 14.49 20.89 9.26
C VAL A 317 14.42 19.80 8.18
N LEU A 318 13.26 19.18 8.05
CA LEU A 318 12.99 18.13 7.07
C LEU A 318 12.69 18.78 5.70
N CYS A 319 13.69 18.95 4.85
CA CYS A 319 13.45 19.22 3.43
C CYS A 319 13.28 17.87 2.74
N VAL A 320 12.04 17.49 2.45
CA VAL A 320 11.76 16.27 1.69
C VAL A 320 11.40 16.62 0.26
N ILE A 321 12.19 16.10 -0.68
CA ILE A 321 11.95 16.25 -2.10
C ILE A 321 11.61 14.85 -2.62
N TYR A 322 10.36 14.67 -3.03
CA TYR A 322 9.83 13.39 -3.50
C TYR A 322 9.85 13.33 -5.03
N PHE A 323 10.37 12.22 -5.57
CA PHE A 323 10.23 11.90 -6.99
C PHE A 323 9.68 10.49 -7.14
N VAL A 324 8.53 10.40 -7.80
CA VAL A 324 7.99 9.16 -8.37
C VAL A 324 8.36 9.20 -9.85
N LEU A 325 9.11 8.21 -10.33
CA LEU A 325 9.37 8.02 -11.76
C LEU A 325 8.54 6.87 -12.30
#